data_AF-A0A833R7Y4-F1
#
_entry.id   AF-A0A833R7Y4-F1
#
_cell.length_a   1.000
_cell.length_b   1.000
_cell.length_c   1.000
_cell.angle_alpha   90.00
_cell.angle_beta   90.00
_cell.angle_gamma   90.00
#
_symmetry.space_group_name_H-M   'P 1'
#
loop_
_entity.id
_entity.type
_entity.pdbx_description
1 polymer ?
#
loop_
_entity_poly.entity_id
_entity_poly.type
_entity_poly.pdbx_seq_one_letter_code
_entity_poly.pdbx_strand_id
1 'polypeptide(L)'
;MSYMIKLSSFVSLQVKRNKFTRMFYAVHHNENRGLFYVKLDENSRAVLQYKAQGKVLDMQVINVPHRYRGRGIARLLTETAFTYVILNYLYMYLTCEYMQKYYLATKNPDLEEYIVGPPHILEGPDSEPLDPDIIYELPDPEDFLIYS
;
A
#
# COMPACT_ATOMS: atom_id res chain seq x y z
N MET A 1 -12.65 -31.71 5.04
CA MET A 1 -13.67 -30.76 4.54
C MET A 1 -13.91 -29.61 5.52
N SER A 2 -12.87 -28.86 5.93
CA SER A 2 -13.02 -27.76 6.92
C SER A 2 -12.17 -26.51 6.61
N TYR A 3 -11.18 -26.63 5.71
CA TYR A 3 -10.33 -25.51 5.30
C TYR A 3 -11.02 -24.53 4.33
N MET A 4 -11.79 -25.04 3.35
CA MET A 4 -12.46 -24.18 2.35
C MET A 4 -13.57 -23.28 2.92
N ILE A 5 -14.16 -23.65 4.06
CA ILE A 5 -15.21 -22.85 4.74
C ILE A 5 -14.57 -21.71 5.56
N LYS A 6 -13.38 -21.91 6.13
CA LYS A 6 -12.65 -20.86 6.87
C LYS A 6 -12.12 -19.77 5.92
N LEU A 7 -11.51 -20.14 4.80
CA LEU A 7 -10.98 -19.21 3.79
C LEU A 7 -12.07 -18.28 3.24
N SER A 8 -13.23 -18.82 2.85
CA SER A 8 -14.35 -18.01 2.34
C SER A 8 -14.91 -17.02 3.37
N SER A 9 -14.97 -17.41 4.64
CA SER A 9 -15.40 -16.50 5.72
C SER A 9 -14.40 -15.36 5.98
N PHE A 10 -13.09 -15.65 5.93
CA PHE A 10 -12.01 -14.69 6.17
C PHE A 10 -11.95 -13.61 5.07
N VAL A 11 -11.97 -14.04 3.80
CA VAL A 11 -12.00 -13.13 2.65
C VAL A 11 -13.21 -12.19 2.72
N SER A 12 -14.39 -12.72 3.09
CA SER A 12 -15.60 -11.90 3.25
C SER A 12 -15.52 -10.86 4.38
N LEU A 13 -14.82 -11.17 5.48
CA LEU A 13 -14.58 -10.25 6.60
C LEU A 13 -13.57 -9.16 6.22
N GLN A 14 -12.56 -9.50 5.43
CA GLN A 14 -11.52 -8.57 5.00
C GLN A 14 -11.99 -7.63 3.87
N VAL A 15 -12.78 -8.11 2.91
CA VAL A 15 -13.46 -7.26 1.89
C VAL A 15 -14.41 -6.26 2.57
N LYS A 16 -15.14 -6.68 3.62
CA LYS A 16 -15.94 -5.78 4.46
C LYS A 16 -15.08 -4.74 5.18
N ARG A 17 -13.93 -5.13 5.73
CA ARG A 17 -12.99 -4.21 6.41
C ARG A 17 -12.47 -3.13 5.47
N ASN A 18 -12.08 -3.44 4.24
CA ASN A 18 -11.58 -2.42 3.30
C ASN A 18 -12.66 -1.42 2.86
N LYS A 19 -13.87 -1.91 2.59
CA LYS A 19 -15.02 -1.03 2.32
C LYS A 19 -15.32 -0.14 3.53
N PHE A 20 -15.16 -0.67 4.74
CA PHE A 20 -15.31 0.07 5.99
C PHE A 20 -14.23 1.15 6.13
N THR A 21 -12.94 0.86 5.92
CA THR A 21 -11.86 1.86 6.05
C THR A 21 -12.09 3.10 5.19
N ARG A 22 -12.53 2.93 3.92
CA ARG A 22 -12.87 4.05 3.02
C ARG A 22 -14.09 4.87 3.47
N MET A 23 -14.96 4.32 4.30
CA MET A 23 -16.12 5.03 4.85
C MET A 23 -15.75 5.94 6.03
N PHE A 24 -14.70 5.59 6.80
CA PHE A 24 -14.30 6.34 8.00
C PHE A 24 -13.09 7.26 7.78
N TYR A 25 -12.25 6.98 6.79
CA TYR A 25 -11.01 7.72 6.57
C TYR A 25 -10.97 8.34 5.19
N ALA A 26 -10.80 9.67 5.14
CA ALA A 26 -10.51 10.40 3.93
C ALA A 26 -9.00 10.53 3.75
N VAL A 27 -8.50 10.20 2.56
CA VAL A 27 -7.11 10.46 2.18
C VAL A 27 -7.02 11.87 1.60
N HIS A 28 -6.10 12.66 2.15
CA HIS A 28 -5.72 13.95 1.64
C HIS A 28 -4.37 13.84 0.96
N HIS A 29 -4.18 14.61 -0.12
CA HIS A 29 -2.93 14.67 -0.85
C HIS A 29 -2.37 16.09 -0.78
N ASN A 30 -1.07 16.20 -0.54
CA ASN A 30 -0.33 17.46 -0.52
C ASN A 30 0.92 17.31 -1.39
N GLU A 31 0.80 17.70 -2.66
CA GLU A 31 1.87 17.63 -3.66
C GLU A 31 3.10 18.43 -3.26
N ASN A 32 2.91 19.65 -2.78
CA ASN A 32 4.00 20.53 -2.35
C ASN A 32 4.86 19.91 -1.23
N ARG A 33 4.27 19.04 -0.42
CA ARG A 33 4.96 18.34 0.67
C ARG A 33 5.31 16.90 0.33
N GLY A 34 4.97 16.41 -0.87
CA GLY A 34 5.22 15.04 -1.27
C GLY A 34 4.57 14.02 -0.33
N LEU A 35 3.30 14.20 0.04
CA LEU A 35 2.64 13.23 0.93
C LEU A 35 1.16 13.01 0.69
N PHE A 36 0.72 11.80 0.97
CA PHE A 36 -0.68 11.42 1.22
C PHE A 36 -0.86 11.22 2.71
N TYR A 37 -1.99 11.63 3.26
CA TYR A 37 -2.25 11.45 4.68
C TYR A 37 -3.73 11.29 5.01
N VAL A 38 -3.99 10.54 6.07
CA VAL A 38 -5.30 10.45 6.71
C VAL A 38 -5.22 11.23 8.02
N LYS A 39 -6.13 12.17 8.22
CA LYS A 39 -6.33 12.81 9.53
C LYS A 39 -7.00 11.82 10.46
N LEU A 40 -6.43 11.61 11.64
CA LEU A 40 -6.95 10.71 12.64
C LEU A 40 -7.61 11.55 13.74
N ASP A 41 -7.20 11.42 14.99
CA ASP A 41 -7.62 12.35 16.05
C ASP A 41 -6.75 13.64 16.07
N GLU A 42 -6.99 14.49 17.07
CA GLU A 42 -6.65 15.92 17.06
C GLU A 42 -5.20 16.29 16.72
N ASN A 43 -4.22 15.38 16.88
CA ASN A 43 -2.82 15.64 16.51
C ASN A 43 -2.12 14.49 15.78
N SER A 44 -2.86 13.50 15.30
CA SER A 44 -2.28 12.30 14.69
C SER A 44 -2.67 12.17 13.22
N ARG A 45 -1.73 11.67 12.43
CA ARG A 45 -1.96 11.34 11.02
C ARG A 45 -1.23 10.06 10.64
N ALA A 46 -1.86 9.27 9.80
CA ALA A 46 -1.15 8.26 9.02
C ALA A 46 -0.66 8.92 7.74
N VAL A 47 0.57 8.64 7.32
CA VAL A 47 1.23 9.36 6.23
C VAL A 47 1.95 8.38 5.32
N LEU A 48 1.81 8.58 4.02
CA LEU A 48 2.68 8.04 2.97
C LEU A 48 3.45 9.20 2.36
N GLN A 49 4.78 9.18 2.47
CA GLN A 49 5.67 10.22 1.95
C GLN A 49 6.33 9.75 0.66
N TYR A 50 6.52 10.69 -0.26
CA TYR A 50 7.21 10.47 -1.51
C TYR A 50 8.06 11.69 -1.91
N LYS A 51 9.04 11.47 -2.78
CA LYS A 51 9.83 12.52 -3.41
C LYS A 51 9.58 12.52 -4.92
N ALA A 52 9.12 13.65 -5.45
CA ALA A 52 8.93 13.81 -6.89
C ALA A 52 10.25 14.15 -7.58
N GLN A 53 10.54 13.47 -8.69
CA GLN A 53 11.67 13.72 -9.58
C GLN A 53 11.15 13.63 -11.03
N GLY A 54 10.78 14.79 -11.59
CA GLY A 54 10.10 14.83 -12.88
C GLY A 54 8.78 14.07 -12.83
N LYS A 55 8.63 13.04 -13.67
CA LYS A 55 7.44 12.17 -13.70
C LYS A 55 7.49 11.01 -12.71
N VAL A 56 8.59 10.81 -12.00
CA VAL A 56 8.76 9.68 -11.08
C VAL A 56 8.50 10.12 -9.65
N LEU A 57 7.64 9.40 -8.95
CA LEU A 57 7.40 9.55 -7.52
C LEU A 57 8.10 8.41 -6.77
N ASP A 58 9.17 8.75 -6.06
CA ASP A 58 9.85 7.83 -5.16
C ASP A 58 9.05 7.71 -3.87
N MET A 59 8.35 6.59 -3.67
CA MET A 59 7.52 6.29 -2.52
C MET A 59 8.40 5.78 -1.38
N GLN A 60 8.66 6.63 -0.38
CA GLN A 60 9.76 6.43 0.57
C GLN A 60 9.34 5.69 1.83
N VAL A 61 8.34 6.21 2.52
CA VAL A 61 7.95 5.70 3.84
C VAL A 61 6.45 5.85 4.04
N ILE A 62 5.86 4.83 4.64
CA ILE A 62 4.50 4.85 5.12
C ILE A 62 4.50 4.60 6.62
N ASN A 63 3.78 5.42 7.38
CA ASN A 63 3.71 5.36 8.83
C ASN A 63 2.24 5.39 9.27
N VAL A 64 1.85 4.40 10.06
CA VAL A 64 0.54 4.32 10.69
C VAL A 64 0.73 4.25 12.20
N PRO A 65 0.23 5.24 12.97
CA PRO A 65 0.39 5.24 14.42
C PRO A 65 -0.19 3.96 15.05
N HIS A 66 0.53 3.40 16.03
CA HIS A 66 0.28 2.05 16.57
C HIS A 66 -1.19 1.77 16.94
N ARG A 67 -1.91 2.71 17.54
CA ARG A 67 -3.34 2.53 17.91
C ARG A 67 -4.31 2.40 16.73
N TYR A 68 -3.88 2.75 15.52
CA TYR A 68 -4.67 2.71 14.28
C TYR A 68 -4.22 1.60 13.32
N ARG A 69 -3.27 0.77 13.75
CA ARG A 69 -2.80 -0.43 13.06
C ARG A 69 -3.89 -1.50 12.91
N GLY A 70 -3.74 -2.39 11.94
CA GLY A 70 -4.72 -3.45 11.63
C GLY A 70 -6.09 -2.94 11.13
N ARG A 71 -6.18 -1.65 10.77
CA ARG A 71 -7.40 -0.99 10.24
C ARG A 71 -7.37 -0.78 8.72
N GLY A 72 -6.35 -1.28 8.03
CA GLY A 72 -6.20 -1.13 6.58
C GLY A 72 -5.84 0.27 6.10
N ILE A 73 -5.36 1.16 6.98
CA ILE A 73 -5.02 2.55 6.61
C ILE A 73 -3.78 2.61 5.71
N ALA A 74 -2.78 1.76 5.95
CA ALA A 74 -1.59 1.67 5.09
C ALA A 74 -1.97 1.25 3.66
N ARG A 75 -2.83 0.23 3.54
CA ARG A 75 -3.42 -0.19 2.27
C ARG A 75 -4.20 0.93 1.59
N LEU A 76 -5.05 1.66 2.33
CA LEU A 76 -5.82 2.77 1.80
C LEU A 76 -4.91 3.88 1.20
N LEU A 77 -3.86 4.27 1.93
CA LEU A 77 -2.88 5.25 1.44
C LEU A 77 -2.17 4.73 0.18
N THR A 78 -1.78 3.46 0.19
CA THR A 78 -1.10 2.78 -0.93
C THR A 78 -1.99 2.78 -2.17
N GLU A 79 -3.21 2.23 -2.08
CA GLU A 79 -4.20 2.22 -3.16
C GLU A 79 -4.45 3.61 -3.74
N THR A 80 -4.52 4.63 -2.87
CA THR A 80 -4.72 6.01 -3.29
C THR A 80 -3.51 6.54 -4.09
N ALA A 81 -2.29 6.24 -3.66
CA ALA A 81 -1.07 6.64 -4.38
C ALA A 81 -0.95 5.97 -5.75
N PHE A 82 -1.23 4.66 -5.84
CA PHE A 82 -1.28 3.95 -7.12
C PHE A 82 -2.33 4.55 -8.06
N THR A 83 -3.54 4.79 -7.55
CA THR A 83 -4.62 5.43 -8.33
C THR A 83 -4.19 6.81 -8.84
N TYR A 84 -3.56 7.61 -7.98
CA TYR A 84 -3.07 8.94 -8.35
C TYR A 84 -2.05 8.88 -9.49
N VAL A 85 -1.10 7.93 -9.44
CA VAL A 85 -0.06 7.78 -10.44
C VAL A 85 -0.63 7.39 -11.80
N ILE A 86 -1.57 6.43 -11.82
CA ILE A 86 -2.24 5.97 -13.04
C ILE A 86 -3.03 7.12 -13.69
N LEU A 87 -3.86 7.82 -12.92
CA LEU A 87 -4.71 8.89 -13.44
C LEU A 87 -3.92 10.11 -13.96
N ASN A 88 -2.69 10.30 -13.49
CA ASN A 88 -1.85 11.44 -13.87
C ASN A 88 -0.69 11.07 -14.80
N TYR A 89 -0.64 9.82 -15.30
CA TYR A 89 0.42 9.34 -16.19
C TYR A 89 1.83 9.57 -15.62
N LEU A 90 1.98 9.28 -14.32
CA LEU A 90 3.25 9.34 -13.57
C LEU A 90 3.85 7.95 -13.44
N TYR A 91 5.04 7.85 -12.86
CA TYR A 91 5.68 6.57 -12.54
C TYR A 91 6.01 6.50 -11.05
N MET A 92 6.17 5.29 -10.51
CA MET A 92 6.54 5.04 -9.12
C MET A 92 7.86 4.29 -9.01
N TYR A 93 8.69 4.77 -8.09
CA TYR A 93 9.81 4.00 -7.55
C TYR A 93 9.45 3.61 -6.11
N LEU A 94 9.41 2.33 -5.79
CA LEU A 94 8.90 1.80 -4.52
C LEU A 94 10.03 1.58 -3.51
N THR A 95 10.60 2.63 -2.94
CA THR A 95 11.58 2.49 -1.84
C THR A 95 10.96 1.84 -0.60
N CYS A 96 9.68 2.11 -0.33
CA CYS A 96 8.95 1.56 0.82
C CYS A 96 8.64 0.06 0.65
N GLU A 97 9.17 -0.78 1.54
CA GLU A 97 8.95 -2.24 1.53
C GLU A 97 7.48 -2.65 1.59
N TYR A 98 6.65 -1.94 2.38
CA TYR A 98 5.21 -2.19 2.44
C TYR A 98 4.59 -2.10 1.04
N MET A 99 4.95 -1.05 0.29
CA MET A 99 4.41 -0.84 -1.05
C MET A 99 4.99 -1.82 -2.07
N GLN A 100 6.24 -2.25 -1.92
CA GLN A 100 6.81 -3.34 -2.72
C GLN A 100 5.98 -4.62 -2.56
N LYS A 101 5.69 -5.03 -1.32
CA LYS A 101 4.89 -6.24 -1.06
C LYS A 101 3.45 -6.10 -1.53
N TYR A 102 2.85 -4.92 -1.33
CA TYR A 102 1.53 -4.62 -1.88
C TYR A 102 1.52 -4.74 -3.41
N TYR A 103 2.53 -4.19 -4.09
CA TYR A 103 2.70 -4.28 -5.53
C TYR A 103 2.81 -5.75 -5.97
N LEU A 104 3.73 -6.52 -5.38
CA LEU A 104 3.92 -7.92 -5.76
C LEU A 104 2.65 -8.76 -5.56
N ALA A 105 1.86 -8.48 -4.52
CA ALA A 105 0.60 -9.18 -4.28
C ALA A 105 -0.56 -8.71 -5.19
N THR A 106 -0.44 -7.54 -5.82
CA THR A 106 -1.42 -6.99 -6.77
C THR A 106 -0.91 -6.93 -8.21
N LYS A 107 0.25 -7.53 -8.47
CA LYS A 107 1.00 -7.40 -9.71
C LYS A 107 0.16 -7.89 -10.88
N ASN A 108 0.06 -7.05 -11.89
CA ASN A 108 -0.64 -7.32 -13.14
C ASN A 108 -0.01 -6.48 -14.26
N PRO A 109 -0.19 -6.86 -15.54
CA PRO A 109 0.47 -6.20 -16.66
C PRO A 109 0.20 -4.69 -16.74
N ASP A 110 -1.04 -4.25 -16.44
CA ASP A 110 -1.40 -2.83 -16.50
C ASP A 110 -0.65 -2.01 -15.44
N LEU A 111 -0.41 -2.60 -14.26
CA LEU A 111 0.29 -1.95 -13.16
C LEU A 111 1.80 -1.87 -13.39
N GLU A 112 2.38 -2.88 -14.04
CA GLU A 112 3.81 -2.96 -14.35
C GLU A 112 4.31 -1.75 -15.16
N GLU A 113 3.47 -1.22 -16.06
CA GLU A 113 3.80 -0.04 -16.87
C GLU A 113 4.11 1.23 -16.05
N TYR A 114 3.64 1.28 -14.79
CA TYR A 114 3.80 2.44 -13.92
C TYR A 114 4.94 2.28 -12.91
N ILE A 115 5.55 1.10 -12.78
CA ILE A 115 6.59 0.83 -11.76
C ILE A 115 7.97 0.78 -12.39
N VAL A 116 8.85 1.67 -11.95
CA VAL A 116 10.20 1.83 -12.52
C VAL A 116 11.31 1.36 -11.59
N GLY A 117 10.98 0.85 -10.41
CA GLY A 117 11.94 0.22 -9.52
C GLY A 117 11.45 0.11 -8.07
N PRO A 118 12.29 -0.43 -7.17
CA PRO A 118 13.68 -0.86 -7.39
C PRO A 118 13.83 -2.10 -8.31
N PRO A 119 15.01 -2.36 -8.92
CA PRO A 119 15.17 -3.42 -9.92
C PRO A 119 14.76 -4.83 -9.47
N HIS A 120 14.97 -5.18 -8.20
CA HIS A 120 14.69 -6.51 -7.67
C HIS A 120 13.20 -6.87 -7.62
N ILE A 121 12.29 -5.88 -7.66
CA ILE A 121 10.84 -6.13 -7.74
C ILE A 121 10.33 -6.20 -9.19
N LEU A 122 11.18 -5.85 -10.15
CA LEU A 122 10.84 -5.88 -11.58
C LEU A 122 11.27 -7.19 -12.23
N GLU A 123 12.46 -7.68 -11.88
CA GLU A 123 13.10 -8.85 -12.48
C GLU A 123 13.69 -9.77 -11.41
N GLY A 124 13.80 -11.07 -11.71
CA GLY A 124 14.39 -12.07 -10.82
C GLY A 124 13.40 -12.69 -9.82
N PRO A 125 13.87 -13.58 -8.92
CA PRO A 125 12.99 -14.37 -8.05
C PRO A 125 12.17 -13.52 -7.08
N ASP A 126 12.67 -12.34 -6.68
CA ASP A 126 11.98 -11.41 -5.78
C ASP A 126 10.89 -10.59 -6.50
N SER A 127 10.78 -10.72 -7.82
CA SER A 127 9.76 -10.07 -8.65
C SER A 127 8.52 -10.95 -8.88
N GLU A 128 8.55 -12.19 -8.41
CA GLU A 128 7.42 -13.12 -8.55
C GLU A 128 6.19 -12.58 -7.82
N PRO A 129 4.99 -12.66 -8.44
CA PRO A 129 3.76 -12.24 -7.79
C PRO A 129 3.55 -13.00 -6.47
N LEU A 130 3.18 -12.27 -5.42
CA LEU A 130 2.77 -12.87 -4.15
C LEU A 130 1.31 -13.34 -4.24
N ASP A 131 0.93 -14.29 -3.38
CA ASP A 131 -0.46 -14.70 -3.25
C ASP A 131 -1.35 -13.47 -2.98
N PRO A 132 -2.37 -13.18 -3.81
CA PRO A 132 -3.26 -12.04 -3.61
C PRO A 132 -3.95 -12.01 -2.25
N ASP A 133 -4.13 -13.15 -1.59
CA ASP A 133 -4.71 -13.21 -0.26
C ASP A 133 -3.77 -12.59 0.81
N ILE A 134 -2.46 -12.52 0.55
CA ILE A 134 -1.47 -11.85 1.41
C ILE A 134 -1.79 -10.36 1.59
N ILE A 135 -2.43 -9.68 0.62
CA ILE A 135 -2.74 -8.25 0.73
C ILE A 135 -3.57 -7.96 1.99
N TYR A 136 -4.41 -8.91 2.42
CA TYR A 136 -5.24 -8.77 3.61
C TYR A 136 -4.56 -9.22 4.91
N GLU A 137 -3.38 -9.82 4.78
CA GLU A 137 -2.53 -10.28 5.87
C GLU A 137 -1.23 -9.46 5.98
N LEU A 138 -1.03 -8.46 5.11
CA LEU A 138 0.14 -7.58 5.16
C LEU A 138 0.23 -6.97 6.57
N PRO A 139 1.33 -7.24 7.30
CA PRO A 139 1.52 -6.66 8.62
C PRO A 139 1.66 -5.13 8.51
N ASP A 140 1.64 -4.44 9.65
CA ASP A 140 1.73 -2.99 9.61
C ASP A 140 3.14 -2.55 9.14
N PRO A 141 3.27 -1.38 8.51
CA PRO A 141 4.51 -0.94 7.88
C PRO A 141 5.76 -1.02 8.77
N GLU A 142 5.61 -0.79 10.06
CA GLU A 142 6.73 -0.82 11.01
C GLU A 142 7.14 -2.24 11.44
N ASP A 143 6.29 -3.25 11.23
CA ASP A 143 6.61 -4.65 11.55
C ASP A 143 7.60 -5.24 10.52
N PHE A 144 7.75 -4.57 9.36
CA PHE A 144 8.77 -4.91 8.37
C PHE A 144 10.19 -4.45 8.78
N LEU A 145 10.29 -3.39 9.59
CA LEU A 145 11.56 -2.82 10.06
C LEU A 145 12.25 -3.68 11.13
N ILE A 146 11.62 -4.78 11.57
CA ILE A 146 12.14 -5.67 12.62
C ILE A 146 13.08 -6.75 12.03
N TYR A 147 13.10 -6.90 10.71
CA TYR A 147 13.88 -7.93 10.01
C TYR A 147 14.96 -7.36 9.08
N SER A 148 15.28 -6.06 9.18
CA SER A 148 16.33 -5.37 8.43
C SER A 148 17.66 -5.34 9.17
#